data_AF-A0A968RK51-F1
#
_entry.id   AF-A0A968RK51-F1
#
_cell.length_a   1.000
_cell.length_b   1.000
_cell.length_c   1.000
_cell.angle_alpha   90.00
_cell.angle_beta   90.00
_cell.angle_gamma   90.00
#
_symmetry.space_group_name_H-M   'P 1'
#
loop_
_entity.id
_entity.type
_entity.pdbx_description
1 polymer ?
#
loop_
_entity_poly.entity_id
_entity_poly.type
_entity_poly.pdbx_seq_one_letter_code
_entity_poly.pdbx_strand_id
1 'polypeptide(L)'
;MYAKFDGSGSGTIVTVWFDLGGAFLASEQHEEAYQAADQLMRDFASAVGKSMAEDNVKEQEKILKNLEKELEKLGKDKDGYYKKIEEAKKLITEMEQSIEQNLKDQEKKQEEIKAQGQVIEQAKDKVKAFN
;
A
#
# COMPACT_ATOMS: atom_id res chain seq x y z
N MET A 1 -9.52 -1.48 50.76
CA MET A 1 -9.80 -0.49 49.69
C MET A 1 -10.66 -1.17 48.63
N TYR A 2 -11.74 -0.51 48.21
CA TYR A 2 -12.65 -0.99 47.16
C TYR A 2 -12.71 0.07 46.06
N ALA A 3 -12.82 -0.34 44.80
CA ALA A 3 -12.90 0.57 43.68
C ALA A 3 -14.02 0.15 42.71
N LYS A 4 -14.70 1.14 42.14
CA LYS A 4 -15.69 0.97 41.09
C LYS A 4 -15.32 1.87 39.91
N PHE A 5 -15.45 1.32 38.71
CA PHE A 5 -15.20 2.02 37.46
C PHE A 5 -16.52 2.09 36.70
N ASP A 6 -16.99 3.31 36.45
CA ASP A 6 -18.21 3.57 35.68
C ASP A 6 -17.85 4.34 34.41
N GLY A 7 -18.33 3.86 33.26
CA GLY A 7 -18.17 4.58 32.00
C GLY A 7 -18.97 5.89 32.02
N SER A 8 -18.37 6.97 31.54
CA SER A 8 -18.99 8.29 31.46
C SER A 8 -18.58 8.99 30.17
N GLY A 9 -19.40 8.87 29.12
CA GLY A 9 -19.11 9.45 27.81
C GLY A 9 -17.79 8.91 27.24
N SER A 10 -16.83 9.81 26.98
CA SER A 10 -15.48 9.47 26.52
C SER A 10 -14.49 9.11 27.65
N GLY A 11 -14.93 9.09 28.91
CA GLY A 11 -14.09 8.86 30.07
C GLY A 11 -14.60 7.78 31.02
N THR A 12 -13.90 7.59 32.12
CA THR A 12 -14.27 6.66 33.20
C THR A 12 -14.25 7.41 34.53
N ILE A 13 -15.31 7.27 35.32
CA ILE A 13 -15.36 7.73 36.70
C ILE A 13 -14.86 6.58 37.56
N VAL A 14 -13.85 6.86 38.38
CA VAL A 14 -13.33 5.91 39.36
C VAL A 14 -13.78 6.38 40.74
N THR A 15 -14.59 5.56 41.41
CA THR A 15 -14.98 5.77 42.80
C THR A 15 -14.22 4.80 43.69
N VAL A 16 -13.51 5.30 44.69
CA VAL A 16 -12.70 4.49 45.61
C VAL A 16 -13.17 4.69 47.04
N TRP A 17 -13.35 3.59 47.76
CA TRP A 17 -13.64 3.56 49.19
C TRP A 17 -12.42 3.01 49.95
N PHE A 18 -11.85 3.84 50.82
CA PHE A 18 -10.73 3.46 51.68
C PHE A 18 -11.27 2.98 53.03
N ASP A 19 -11.06 1.70 53.33
CA ASP A 19 -11.47 1.05 54.58
C ASP A 19 -10.30 1.07 55.55
N LEU A 20 -10.53 1.65 56.74
CA LEU A 20 -9.53 1.83 57.80
C LEU A 20 -9.61 0.75 58.88
N GLY A 21 -10.39 -0.32 58.68
CA GLY A 21 -10.50 -1.44 59.62
C GLY A 21 -11.51 -1.23 60.74
N GLY A 22 -12.57 -0.46 60.47
CA GLY A 22 -13.64 -0.15 61.44
C GLY A 22 -14.52 1.03 61.02
N ALA A 23 -14.00 1.89 60.14
CA ALA A 23 -14.72 2.98 59.49
C ALA A 23 -14.15 3.21 58.07
N PHE A 24 -14.93 3.88 57.22
CA PHE A 24 -14.45 4.36 55.93
C PHE A 24 -13.84 5.77 56.07
N LEU A 25 -12.85 6.06 55.22
CA LEU A 25 -12.22 7.38 55.15
C LEU A 25 -13.26 8.48 54.85
N ALA A 26 -13.31 9.51 55.70
CA ALA A 26 -14.23 10.64 55.60
C ALA A 26 -13.49 11.94 55.96
N SER A 27 -13.74 13.01 55.21
CA SER A 27 -13.06 14.30 55.39
C SER A 27 -13.28 14.91 56.77
N GLU A 28 -14.47 14.71 57.35
CA GLU A 28 -14.85 15.26 58.66
C GLU A 28 -14.16 14.58 59.84
N GLN A 29 -13.70 13.34 59.67
CA GLN A 29 -13.16 12.49 60.75
C GLN A 29 -11.66 12.20 60.59
N HIS A 30 -11.15 12.32 59.35
CA HIS A 30 -9.83 11.85 58.96
C HIS A 30 -9.14 12.83 57.99
N GLU A 31 -9.07 14.11 58.36
CA GLU A 31 -8.64 15.20 57.46
C GLU A 31 -7.29 14.94 56.75
N GLU A 32 -6.23 14.62 57.50
CA GLU A 32 -4.89 14.37 56.92
C GLU A 32 -4.89 13.17 55.96
N ALA A 33 -5.51 12.05 56.37
CA ALA A 33 -5.60 10.85 55.55
C ALA A 33 -6.50 11.07 54.31
N TYR A 34 -7.53 11.91 54.43
CA TYR A 34 -8.40 12.30 53.32
C TYR A 34 -7.64 13.16 52.30
N GLN A 35 -6.84 14.13 52.75
CA GLN A 35 -5.98 14.92 51.87
C GLN A 35 -4.96 14.04 51.13
N ALA A 36 -4.35 13.08 51.82
CA ALA A 36 -3.43 12.12 51.20
C ALA A 36 -4.14 11.26 50.14
N ALA A 37 -5.37 10.80 50.41
CA ALA A 37 -6.16 10.04 49.46
C ALA A 37 -6.61 10.87 48.25
N ASP A 38 -7.00 12.14 48.44
CA ASP A 38 -7.31 13.07 47.34
C ASP A 38 -6.08 13.27 46.45
N GLN A 39 -4.90 13.51 47.04
CA GLN A 39 -3.66 13.65 46.27
C GLN A 39 -3.33 12.37 45.50
N LEU A 40 -3.44 11.20 46.13
CA LEU A 40 -3.24 9.91 45.48
C LEU A 40 -4.16 9.74 44.26
N MET A 41 -5.44 10.10 44.38
CA MET A 41 -6.40 10.00 43.29
C MET A 41 -6.08 10.99 42.15
N ARG A 42 -5.60 12.19 42.45
CA ARG A 42 -5.15 13.17 41.43
C ARG A 42 -3.89 12.71 40.71
N ASP A 43 -2.94 12.13 41.43
CA ASP A 43 -1.71 11.59 40.85
C ASP A 43 -2.01 10.39 39.95
N PHE A 44 -2.92 9.51 40.40
CA PHE A 44 -3.42 8.40 39.60
C PHE A 44 -4.10 8.88 38.31
N ALA A 45 -5.03 9.84 38.40
CA ALA A 45 -5.69 10.40 37.22
C ALA A 45 -4.69 11.03 36.24
N SER A 46 -3.67 11.73 36.75
CA SER A 46 -2.61 12.33 35.94
C SER A 46 -1.74 11.28 35.26
N ALA A 47 -1.36 10.22 35.98
CA ALA A 47 -0.57 9.11 35.44
C ALA A 47 -1.33 8.35 34.33
N VAL A 48 -2.62 8.07 34.54
CA VAL A 48 -3.47 7.43 33.53
C VAL A 48 -3.62 8.32 32.31
N GLY A 49 -3.91 9.62 32.50
CA GLY A 49 -4.02 10.57 31.39
C GLY A 49 -2.74 10.66 30.56
N LYS A 50 -1.58 10.68 31.22
CA LYS A 50 -0.27 10.63 30.54
C LYS A 50 -0.09 9.33 29.75
N SER A 51 -0.39 8.17 30.35
CA SER A 51 -0.30 6.88 29.66
C SER A 51 -1.19 6.83 28.42
N MET A 52 -2.43 7.33 28.52
CA MET A 52 -3.36 7.39 27.38
C MET A 52 -2.83 8.29 26.26
N ALA A 53 -2.24 9.44 26.61
CA ALA A 53 -1.63 10.33 25.63
C ALA A 53 -0.42 9.68 24.94
N GLU A 54 0.45 9.00 25.70
CA GLU A 54 1.59 8.26 25.15
C GLU A 54 1.15 7.13 24.21
N ASP A 55 0.08 6.41 24.55
CA ASP A 55 -0.45 5.35 23.70
C ASP A 55 -1.10 5.91 22.42
N ASN A 56 -1.79 7.05 22.53
CA ASN A 56 -2.29 7.75 21.35
C ASN A 56 -1.15 8.21 20.43
N VAL A 57 -0.06 8.75 20.98
CA VAL A 57 1.14 9.11 20.20
C VAL A 57 1.71 7.89 19.48
N LYS A 58 1.89 6.76 20.16
CA LYS A 58 2.38 5.51 19.53
C LYS A 58 1.46 5.02 18.40
N GLU A 59 0.14 5.15 18.57
CA GLU A 59 -0.82 4.81 17.52
C GLU A 59 -0.67 5.72 16.31
N GLN A 60 -0.56 7.04 16.52
CA GLN A 60 -0.34 8.02 15.44
C GLN A 60 1.00 7.78 14.73
N GLU A 61 2.07 7.47 15.46
CA GLU A 61 3.38 7.10 14.87
C GLU A 61 3.29 5.84 14.01
N LYS A 62 2.51 4.83 14.44
CA LYS A 62 2.27 3.62 13.66
C LYS A 62 1.50 3.91 12.37
N ILE A 63 0.48 4.78 12.45
CA ILE A 63 -0.28 5.23 11.27
C ILE A 63 0.65 5.95 10.30
N LEU A 64 1.44 6.90 10.79
CA LEU A 64 2.41 7.64 9.98
C LEU A 64 3.38 6.68 9.27
N LYS A 65 3.97 5.73 10.00
CA LYS A 65 4.89 4.74 9.42
C LYS A 65 4.25 3.87 8.34
N ASN A 66 2.96 3.56 8.46
CA ASN A 66 2.24 2.83 7.43
C ASN A 66 2.03 3.70 6.18
N LEU A 67 1.63 4.95 6.35
CA LEU A 67 1.48 5.91 5.25
C LEU A 67 2.80 6.15 4.50
N GLU A 68 3.92 6.27 5.21
CA GLU A 68 5.25 6.40 4.60
C GLU A 68 5.61 5.18 3.74
N LYS A 69 5.33 3.96 4.22
CA LYS A 69 5.55 2.73 3.45
C LYS A 69 4.66 2.63 2.21
N GLU A 70 3.40 3.03 2.35
CA GLU A 70 2.48 3.07 1.21
C GLU A 70 2.95 4.08 0.15
N LEU A 71 3.40 5.26 0.58
CA LEU A 71 3.99 6.26 -0.31
C LEU A 71 5.25 5.74 -1.02
N GLU A 72 6.15 5.05 -0.29
CA GLU A 72 7.34 4.44 -0.88
C GLU A 72 6.97 3.39 -1.94
N LYS A 73 5.98 2.54 -1.65
CA LYS A 73 5.48 1.52 -2.58
C LYS A 73 4.87 2.15 -3.83
N LEU A 74 4.04 3.19 -3.68
CA LEU A 74 3.48 3.94 -4.81
C LEU A 74 4.59 4.56 -5.68
N GLY A 75 5.66 5.06 -5.07
CA GLY A 75 6.84 5.54 -5.78
C GLY A 75 7.50 4.46 -6.62
N LYS A 76 7.75 3.28 -6.03
CA LYS A 76 8.34 2.12 -6.74
C LYS A 76 7.46 1.62 -7.88
N ASP A 77 6.15 1.55 -7.66
CA ASP A 77 5.18 1.13 -8.68
C ASP A 77 5.19 2.11 -9.86
N LYS A 78 5.19 3.41 -9.59
CA LYS A 78 5.30 4.47 -10.62
C LYS A 78 6.57 4.31 -11.46
N ASP A 79 7.73 4.10 -10.82
CA ASP A 79 9.00 3.92 -11.53
C ASP A 79 9.00 2.62 -12.36
N GLY A 80 8.36 1.57 -11.86
CA GLY A 80 8.13 0.32 -12.59
C GLY A 80 7.25 0.52 -13.83
N TYR A 81 6.19 1.34 -13.73
CA TYR A 81 5.35 1.68 -14.89
C TYR A 81 6.12 2.49 -15.94
N TYR A 82 6.94 3.45 -15.53
CA TYR A 82 7.78 4.20 -16.49
C TYR A 82 8.73 3.29 -17.27
N LYS A 83 9.41 2.35 -16.60
CA LYS A 83 10.28 1.37 -17.27
C LYS A 83 9.52 0.53 -18.29
N LYS A 84 8.36 -0.01 -17.91
CA LYS A 84 7.50 -0.78 -18.82
C LYS A 84 7.05 0.04 -20.03
N ILE A 85 6.74 1.33 -19.83
CA ILE A 85 6.39 2.23 -20.93
C ILE A 85 7.56 2.41 -21.89
N GLU A 86 8.78 2.59 -21.38
CA GLU A 86 9.98 2.71 -22.22
C GLU A 86 10.27 1.43 -23.00
N GLU A 87 10.18 0.28 -22.35
CA GLU A 87 10.34 -1.03 -23.00
C GLU A 87 9.29 -1.25 -24.09
N ALA A 88 8.02 -0.95 -23.81
CA ALA A 88 6.94 -1.06 -24.78
C ALA A 88 7.14 -0.14 -25.98
N LYS A 89 7.62 1.10 -25.78
CA LYS A 89 7.93 2.02 -26.88
C LYS A 89 9.03 1.47 -27.79
N LYS A 90 10.10 0.93 -27.21
CA LYS A 90 11.19 0.30 -27.99
C LYS A 90 10.66 -0.89 -28.79
N LEU A 91 9.87 -1.75 -28.16
CA LEU A 91 9.26 -2.89 -28.81
C LEU A 91 8.35 -2.47 -29.99
N ILE A 92 7.55 -1.42 -29.82
CA ILE A 92 6.71 -0.87 -30.91
C ILE A 92 7.59 -0.48 -32.08
N THR A 93 8.67 0.28 -31.86
CA THR A 93 9.59 0.69 -32.93
C THR A 93 10.24 -0.50 -33.64
N GLU A 94 10.69 -1.51 -32.89
CA GLU A 94 11.27 -2.74 -33.46
C GLU A 94 10.25 -3.51 -34.33
N MET A 95 9.01 -3.58 -33.87
CA MET A 95 7.93 -4.24 -34.61
C MET A 95 7.55 -3.46 -35.87
N GLU A 96 7.49 -2.12 -35.81
CA GLU A 96 7.25 -1.25 -36.97
C GLU A 96 8.32 -1.46 -38.04
N GLN A 97 9.60 -1.50 -37.66
CA GLN A 97 10.71 -1.78 -38.57
C GLN A 97 10.60 -3.19 -39.17
N SER A 98 10.24 -4.19 -38.35
CA SER A 98 10.06 -5.57 -38.80
C SER A 98 8.92 -5.70 -39.82
N ILE A 99 7.82 -4.97 -39.62
CA ILE A 99 6.70 -4.90 -40.57
C ILE A 99 7.17 -4.28 -41.89
N GLU A 100 7.89 -3.16 -41.84
CA GLU A 100 8.40 -2.51 -43.05
C GLU A 100 9.32 -3.44 -43.85
N GLN A 101 10.24 -4.14 -43.17
CA GLN A 101 11.11 -5.10 -43.83
C GLN A 101 10.32 -6.28 -44.41
N ASN A 102 9.34 -6.80 -43.67
CA ASN A 102 8.50 -7.89 -44.15
C ASN A 102 7.74 -7.52 -45.43
N LEU A 103 7.22 -6.29 -45.53
CA LEU A 103 6.57 -5.80 -46.74
C LEU A 103 7.52 -5.79 -47.94
N LYS A 104 8.76 -5.30 -47.77
CA LYS A 104 9.78 -5.33 -48.83
C LYS A 104 10.11 -6.75 -49.27
N ASP A 105 10.22 -7.67 -48.31
CA ASP A 105 10.48 -9.08 -48.59
C ASP A 105 9.32 -9.74 -49.35
N GLN A 106 8.08 -9.40 -49.01
CA GLN A 106 6.89 -9.85 -49.74
C GLN A 106 6.90 -9.34 -51.18
N GLU A 107 7.17 -8.06 -51.41
CA GLU A 107 7.26 -7.47 -52.75
C GLU A 107 8.32 -8.19 -53.59
N LYS A 108 9.53 -8.35 -53.05
CA LYS A 108 10.60 -9.10 -53.73
C LYS A 108 10.18 -10.54 -54.05
N LYS A 109 9.51 -11.22 -53.11
CA LYS A 109 9.03 -12.59 -53.33
C LYS A 109 7.97 -12.64 -54.44
N GLN A 110 7.10 -11.64 -54.55
CA GLN A 110 6.12 -11.55 -55.63
C GLN A 110 6.80 -11.37 -57.00
N GLU A 111 7.88 -10.59 -57.08
CA GLU A 111 8.68 -10.45 -58.30
C GLU A 111 9.36 -11.77 -58.69
N GLU A 112 9.98 -12.46 -57.74
CA GLU A 112 10.57 -13.79 -57.95
C GLU A 112 9.55 -14.80 -58.47
N ILE A 113 8.33 -14.81 -57.90
CA ILE A 113 7.24 -15.68 -58.35
C ILE A 113 6.82 -15.35 -59.79
N LYS A 114 6.69 -14.07 -60.14
CA LYS A 114 6.34 -13.65 -61.50
C LYS A 114 7.39 -14.10 -62.51
N ALA A 115 8.67 -13.88 -62.20
CA ALA A 115 9.78 -14.30 -63.06
C ALA A 115 9.80 -15.82 -63.26
N GLN A 116 9.62 -16.59 -62.18
CA GLN A 116 9.56 -18.05 -62.26
C GLN A 116 8.35 -18.53 -63.08
N GLY A 117 7.21 -17.84 -62.98
CA GLY A 117 6.02 -18.11 -63.80
C GLY A 117 6.31 -17.99 -65.30
N GLN A 118 7.05 -16.94 -65.70
CA GLN A 118 7.46 -16.77 -67.11
C GLN A 118 8.40 -17.88 -67.59
N VAL A 119 9.36 -18.30 -66.75
CA VAL A 119 10.25 -19.43 -67.06
C VAL A 119 9.46 -20.72 -67.26
N ILE A 120 8.45 -20.98 -66.43
CA ILE A 120 7.57 -22.14 -66.56
C ILE A 120 6.79 -22.11 -67.88
N GLU A 121 6.22 -20.97 -68.27
CA GLU A 121 5.50 -20.86 -69.55
C GLU A 121 6.43 -21.10 -70.76
N GLN A 122 7.63 -20.52 -70.75
CA GLN A 122 8.63 -20.78 -71.79
C GLN A 122 9.01 -22.27 -71.87
N ALA A 123 9.15 -22.94 -70.71
CA ALA A 123 9.43 -24.37 -70.67
C ALA A 123 8.27 -25.21 -71.24
N LYS A 124 7.02 -24.86 -70.92
CA LYS A 124 5.83 -25.51 -71.49
C LYS A 124 5.76 -25.35 -73.00
N ASP A 125 6.03 -24.16 -73.52
CA ASP A 125 6.00 -23.91 -74.96
C ASP A 125 7.09 -24.68 -75.72
N LYS A 126 8.29 -24.81 -75.13
CA LYS A 126 9.33 -25.71 -75.67
C LYS A 126 8.85 -27.15 -75.73
N VAL A 127 8.19 -27.67 -74.69
CA VAL A 127 7.65 -29.04 -74.69
C VAL A 127 6.60 -29.22 -75.78
N LYS A 128 5.70 -28.25 -75.99
CA LYS A 128 4.70 -28.30 -77.07
C LYS A 128 5.34 -28.35 -78.45
N ALA A 129 6.47 -27.66 -78.66
CA ALA A 129 7.17 -27.66 -79.94
C ALA A 129 7.82 -29.00 -80.33
N PHE A 130 7.92 -29.96 -79.39
CA PHE A 130 8.43 -31.31 -79.65
C PHE A 130 7.33 -32.36 -79.92
N ASN A 131 6.05 -31.99 -79.82
CA ASN A 131 4.89 -32.84 -80.15
C ASN A 131 4.25 -32.39 -81.45
#